data_AF-A0A932VDB8-F1
#
_entry.id   AF-A0A932VDB8-F1
#
_cell.length_a   1.000
_cell.length_b   1.000
_cell.length_c   1.000
_cell.angle_alpha   90.00
_cell.angle_beta   90.00
_cell.angle_gamma   90.00
#
_symmetry.space_group_name_H-M   'P 1'
#
loop_
_entity.id
_entity.type
_entity.pdbx_description
1 polymer ?
#
loop_
_entity_poly.entity_id
_entity_poly.type
_entity_poly.pdbx_seq_one_letter_code
_entity_poly.pdbx_strand_id
1 'polypeptide(L)'
;GLEPDHVDKILDKNVPHLEQSIEWICQHRTIPPEDKNIFKNIHMQMALLMARSPESRYNSKLLYETAMKEHLLTQLDDAPVELRKHIAEVGIDKALNIEFNEDFFIALIFKAAASYYDSLKSRYWQVVEAAESCHFISSDLPISIKRLIDKPTKYGANLNEVNSKVFFPLSNKIGLVGEFNSNLRPYSSLNKREVALLNLQILERPYSQIFSSTDDFIWLMSNGEIGNKSDFLTWRRSPEIRQVFENYHDKKRDAKLTNTRRIVLDRFDLSTMQMKE
;
A
#
# COMPACT_ATOMS: atom_id res chain seq x y z
N GLY A 1 4.67 18.06 7.04
CA GLY A 1 5.78 17.81 6.11
C GLY A 1 5.46 18.30 4.72
N LEU A 2 4.35 17.86 4.12
CA LEU A 2 3.81 18.46 2.90
C LEU A 2 2.36 18.85 3.14
N GLU A 3 2.01 20.09 2.80
CA GLU A 3 0.61 20.51 2.72
C GLU A 3 -0.13 19.65 1.69
N PRO A 4 -1.39 19.25 1.92
CA PRO A 4 -2.17 18.44 0.97
C PRO A 4 -2.11 19.00 -0.46
N ASP A 5 -2.17 20.33 -0.60
CA ASP A 5 -2.14 21.06 -1.86
C ASP A 5 -0.80 20.91 -2.62
N HIS A 6 0.31 20.61 -1.92
CA HIS A 6 1.60 20.36 -2.56
C HIS A 6 1.66 18.99 -3.21
N VAL A 7 1.01 17.98 -2.61
CA VAL A 7 0.90 16.65 -3.22
C VAL A 7 0.08 16.75 -4.51
N ASP A 8 -1.06 17.43 -4.46
CA ASP A 8 -1.95 17.58 -5.61
C ASP A 8 -1.26 18.36 -6.76
N LYS A 9 -0.51 19.44 -6.46
CA LYS A 9 0.31 20.16 -7.48
C LYS A 9 1.40 19.32 -8.13
N ILE A 10 1.99 18.37 -7.40
CA ILE A 10 3.00 17.46 -7.97
C ILE A 10 2.32 16.39 -8.83
N LEU A 11 1.14 15.91 -8.42
CA LEU A 11 0.35 14.97 -9.20
C LEU A 11 -0.07 15.56 -10.55
N ASP A 12 -0.54 16.81 -10.56
CA ASP A 12 -0.99 17.52 -11.77
C ASP A 12 0.13 17.66 -12.81
N LYS A 13 1.35 17.99 -12.37
CA LYS A 13 2.52 18.09 -13.27
C LYS A 13 2.92 16.75 -13.90
N ASN A 14 2.51 15.63 -13.31
CA ASN A 14 2.86 14.29 -13.78
C ASN A 14 1.81 13.67 -14.72
N VAL A 15 0.66 14.30 -14.95
CA VAL A 15 -0.44 13.77 -15.78
C VAL A 15 0.01 13.43 -17.22
N PRO A 16 0.73 14.29 -17.96
CA PRO A 16 1.13 13.97 -19.34
C PRO A 16 2.01 12.72 -19.44
N HIS A 17 2.80 12.45 -18.40
CA HIS A 17 3.65 11.27 -18.36
C HIS A 17 2.89 10.00 -17.95
N LEU A 18 1.78 10.14 -17.22
CA LEU A 18 0.89 9.02 -16.92
C LEU A 18 0.22 8.52 -18.20
N GLU A 19 -0.24 9.43 -19.07
CA GLU A 19 -0.82 9.08 -20.37
C GLU A 19 0.15 8.27 -21.24
N GLN A 20 1.40 8.73 -21.35
CA GLN A 20 2.47 8.00 -22.03
C GLN A 20 2.72 6.60 -21.42
N SER A 21 2.61 6.49 -20.09
CA SER A 21 2.73 5.21 -19.39
C SER A 21 1.62 4.24 -19.76
N ILE A 22 0.38 4.73 -19.79
CA ILE A 22 -0.81 3.96 -20.14
C ILE A 22 -0.71 3.49 -21.59
N GLU A 23 -0.34 4.39 -22.51
CA GLU A 23 -0.15 4.06 -23.92
C GLU A 23 0.93 2.97 -24.10
N TRP A 24 2.07 3.10 -23.42
CA TRP A 24 3.11 2.06 -23.46
C TRP A 24 2.60 0.71 -22.99
N ILE A 25 1.89 0.67 -21.86
CA ILE A 25 1.32 -0.58 -21.30
C ILE A 25 0.32 -1.18 -22.29
N CYS A 26 -0.52 -0.36 -22.93
CA CYS A 26 -1.44 -0.83 -23.98
C CYS A 26 -0.71 -1.45 -25.18
N GLN A 27 0.50 -0.99 -25.51
CA GLN A 27 1.27 -1.51 -26.64
C GLN A 27 2.12 -2.74 -26.26
N HIS A 28 2.75 -2.72 -25.09
CA HIS A 28 3.83 -3.66 -24.73
C HIS A 28 3.46 -4.61 -23.59
N ARG A 29 2.40 -4.31 -22.82
CA ARG A 29 1.95 -5.06 -21.63
C ARG A 29 3.01 -5.19 -20.52
N THR A 30 4.08 -4.43 -20.60
CA THR A 30 5.18 -4.42 -19.66
C THR A 30 5.39 -3.00 -19.17
N ILE A 31 6.07 -2.86 -18.05
CA ILE A 31 6.63 -1.56 -17.67
C ILE A 31 7.85 -1.30 -18.57
N PRO A 32 7.98 -0.10 -19.16
CA PRO A 32 9.11 0.22 -20.02
C PRO A 32 10.44 -0.01 -19.31
N PRO A 33 11.43 -0.63 -19.98
CA PRO A 33 12.77 -0.76 -19.42
C PRO A 33 13.43 0.62 -19.35
N GLU A 34 13.88 0.99 -18.16
CA GLU A 34 14.78 2.11 -17.80
C GLU A 34 14.55 3.51 -18.39
N ASP A 35 13.51 3.79 -19.17
CA ASP A 35 13.17 5.18 -19.49
C ASP A 35 12.62 5.86 -18.23
N LYS A 36 13.54 6.58 -17.56
CA LYS A 36 13.51 6.93 -16.13
C LYS A 36 12.33 7.79 -15.70
N ASN A 37 11.50 8.27 -16.62
CA ASN A 37 10.40 9.18 -16.30
C ASN A 37 9.07 8.46 -16.15
N ILE A 38 8.74 7.52 -17.02
CA ILE A 38 7.41 6.89 -17.11
C ILE A 38 7.09 6.06 -15.86
N PHE A 39 7.98 5.13 -15.47
CA PHE A 39 7.78 4.33 -14.26
C PHE A 39 7.91 5.16 -12.97
N LYS A 40 8.80 6.18 -12.95
CA LYS A 40 8.88 7.11 -11.83
C LYS A 40 7.54 7.77 -11.56
N ASN A 41 6.70 8.00 -12.56
CA ASN A 41 5.42 8.66 -12.36
C ASN A 41 4.34 7.76 -11.75
N ILE A 42 4.24 6.50 -12.19
CA ILE A 42 3.37 5.51 -11.52
C ILE A 42 3.84 5.29 -10.08
N HIS A 43 5.16 5.16 -9.90
CA HIS A 43 5.80 4.98 -8.59
C HIS A 43 5.63 6.18 -7.66
N MET A 44 5.80 7.40 -8.19
CA MET A 44 5.60 8.67 -7.49
C MET A 44 4.12 8.82 -7.12
N GLN A 45 3.18 8.51 -8.01
CA GLN A 45 1.76 8.54 -7.68
C GLN A 45 1.42 7.57 -6.55
N MET A 46 1.94 6.34 -6.61
CA MET A 46 1.76 5.37 -5.52
C MET A 46 2.31 5.90 -4.18
N ALA A 47 3.54 6.43 -4.19
CA ALA A 47 4.18 6.99 -3.01
C ALA A 47 3.39 8.19 -2.44
N LEU A 48 2.96 9.11 -3.31
CA LEU A 48 2.20 10.29 -2.93
C LEU A 48 0.83 9.92 -2.37
N LEU A 49 0.13 8.97 -2.98
CA LEU A 49 -1.16 8.48 -2.48
C LEU A 49 -1.01 7.79 -1.11
N MET A 50 0.05 6.99 -0.92
CA MET A 50 0.36 6.39 0.39
C MET A 50 0.71 7.44 1.45
N ALA A 51 1.33 8.54 1.06
CA ALA A 51 1.68 9.65 1.96
C ALA A 51 0.53 10.65 2.19
N ARG A 52 -0.59 10.54 1.45
CA ARG A 52 -1.64 11.58 1.39
C ARG A 52 -2.42 11.72 2.68
N SER A 53 -2.89 10.60 3.27
CA SER A 53 -3.75 10.66 4.47
C SER A 53 -2.92 10.79 5.77
N PRO A 54 -3.32 11.64 6.73
CA PRO A 54 -2.69 11.70 8.05
C PRO A 54 -2.67 10.34 8.76
N GLU A 55 -3.72 9.55 8.60
CA GLU A 55 -3.85 8.22 9.20
C GLU A 55 -2.86 7.22 8.60
N SER A 56 -2.66 7.21 7.27
CA SER A 56 -1.63 6.38 6.62
C SER A 56 -0.22 6.77 7.07
N ARG A 57 0.05 8.08 7.21
CA ARG A 57 1.31 8.58 7.75
C ARG A 57 1.52 8.11 9.19
N TYR A 58 0.50 8.20 10.04
CA TYR A 58 0.54 7.74 11.43
C TYR A 58 0.75 6.22 11.52
N ASN A 59 -0.02 5.44 10.75
CA ASN A 59 0.09 3.98 10.73
C ASN A 59 1.46 3.52 10.22
N SER A 60 2.01 4.21 9.22
CA SER A 60 3.37 3.96 8.74
C SER A 60 4.38 4.30 9.84
N LYS A 61 4.24 5.46 10.50
CA LYS A 61 5.08 5.87 11.63
C LYS A 61 5.15 4.81 12.73
N LEU A 62 4.00 4.44 13.27
CA LEU A 62 3.91 3.45 14.34
C LEU A 62 4.56 2.12 13.94
N LEU A 63 4.34 1.70 12.69
CA LEU A 63 4.89 0.46 12.16
C LEU A 63 6.42 0.49 12.07
N TYR A 64 7.00 1.59 11.59
CA TYR A 64 8.45 1.72 11.47
C TYR A 64 9.12 1.94 12.83
N GLU A 65 8.46 2.65 13.74
CA GLU A 65 8.85 2.73 15.15
C GLU A 65 9.01 1.33 15.76
N THR A 66 7.98 0.50 15.62
CA THR A 66 8.02 -0.87 16.13
C THR A 66 9.14 -1.67 15.48
N ALA A 67 9.25 -1.65 14.16
CA ALA A 67 10.29 -2.41 13.45
C ALA A 67 11.72 -1.98 13.82
N MET A 68 11.92 -0.68 14.04
CA MET A 68 13.22 -0.15 14.44
C MET A 68 13.55 -0.50 15.89
N LYS A 69 12.58 -0.40 16.80
CA LYS A 69 12.73 -0.89 18.17
C LYS A 69 13.08 -2.37 18.21
N GLU A 70 12.40 -3.20 17.41
CA GLU A 70 12.73 -4.63 17.27
C GLU A 70 14.16 -4.83 16.73
N HIS A 71 14.57 -4.08 15.72
CA HIS A 71 15.93 -4.16 15.18
C HIS A 71 16.99 -3.78 16.22
N LEU A 72 16.76 -2.69 16.95
CA LEU A 72 17.65 -2.25 18.03
C LEU A 72 17.71 -3.28 19.18
N LEU A 73 16.60 -3.95 19.49
CA LEU A 73 16.61 -5.08 20.44
C LEU A 73 17.50 -6.22 19.97
N THR A 74 17.57 -6.50 18.67
CA THR A 74 18.47 -7.54 18.15
C THR A 74 19.95 -7.17 18.19
N GLN A 75 20.26 -5.88 18.36
CA GLN A 75 21.62 -5.36 18.51
C GLN A 75 21.94 -4.97 19.96
N LEU A 76 21.02 -5.25 20.90
CA LEU A 76 21.12 -4.77 22.28
C LEU A 76 22.35 -5.33 22.99
N ASP A 77 22.78 -6.55 22.66
CA ASP A 77 23.96 -7.19 23.25
C ASP A 77 25.27 -6.43 22.96
N ASP A 78 25.31 -5.68 21.85
CA ASP A 78 26.44 -4.85 21.43
C ASP A 78 26.31 -3.38 21.91
N ALA A 79 25.19 -3.03 22.55
CA ALA A 79 24.94 -1.66 23.03
C ALA A 79 25.72 -1.32 24.32
N PRO A 80 26.00 -0.03 24.59
CA PRO A 80 26.59 0.42 25.84
C PRO A 80 25.85 -0.11 27.07
N VAL A 81 26.58 -0.43 28.14
CA VAL A 81 26.03 -1.01 29.38
C VAL A 81 24.96 -0.10 29.99
N GLU A 82 25.17 1.21 29.89
CA GLU A 82 24.30 2.27 30.39
C GLU A 82 22.95 2.27 29.67
N LEU A 83 22.96 2.12 28.34
CA LEU A 83 21.75 2.05 27.53
C LEU A 83 20.96 0.77 27.83
N ARG A 84 21.65 -0.37 27.96
CA ARG A 84 21.01 -1.65 28.36
C ARG A 84 20.35 -1.55 29.73
N LYS A 85 21.03 -0.94 30.70
CA LYS A 85 20.51 -0.72 32.04
C LYS A 85 19.30 0.21 32.01
N HIS A 86 19.36 1.30 31.25
CA HIS A 86 18.23 2.21 31.09
C HIS A 86 17.01 1.52 30.45
N ILE A 87 17.21 0.75 29.38
CA ILE A 87 16.14 -0.05 28.75
C ILE A 87 15.53 -1.06 29.73
N ALA A 88 16.34 -1.72 30.57
CA ALA A 88 15.85 -2.65 31.58
C ALA A 88 15.03 -1.94 32.68
N GLU A 89 15.38 -0.71 33.04
CA GLU A 89 14.72 0.06 34.09
C GLU A 89 13.40 0.71 33.64
N VAL A 90 13.36 1.31 32.44
CA VAL A 90 12.19 2.08 31.99
C VAL A 90 11.39 1.45 30.85
N GLY A 91 11.91 0.36 30.26
CA GLY A 91 11.36 -0.27 29.06
C GLY A 91 11.77 0.45 27.78
N ILE A 92 11.88 -0.29 26.67
CA ILE A 92 12.39 0.23 25.40
C ILE A 92 11.62 1.43 24.86
N ASP A 93 10.30 1.46 25.06
CA ASP A 93 9.46 2.55 24.57
C ASP A 93 9.76 3.89 25.23
N LYS A 94 10.19 3.88 26.49
CA LYS A 94 10.57 5.08 27.24
C LYS A 94 12.06 5.39 27.10
N ALA A 95 12.89 4.35 27.01
CA ALA A 95 14.34 4.48 26.85
C ALA A 95 14.74 4.99 25.46
N LEU A 96 13.95 4.69 24.43
CA LEU A 96 14.19 5.14 23.06
C LEU A 96 13.07 6.10 22.66
N ASN A 97 13.29 7.40 22.92
CA ASN A 97 12.44 8.45 22.33
C ASN A 97 12.81 8.62 20.86
N ILE A 98 12.25 7.77 20.00
CA ILE A 98 12.49 7.82 18.56
C ILE A 98 11.60 8.91 17.96
N GLU A 99 12.20 10.05 17.62
CA GLU A 99 11.54 11.10 16.85
C GLU A 99 11.92 10.97 15.37
N PHE A 100 10.93 11.02 14.49
CA PHE A 100 11.14 11.10 13.05
C PHE A 100 10.88 12.52 12.61
N ASN A 101 11.81 13.10 11.86
CA ASN A 101 11.50 14.31 11.12
C ASN A 101 10.42 14.01 10.06
N GLU A 102 9.71 15.05 9.61
CA GLU A 102 8.60 14.87 8.67
C GLU A 102 9.04 14.32 7.31
N ASP A 103 10.29 14.61 6.92
CA ASP A 103 10.89 14.18 5.66
C ASP A 103 11.28 12.69 5.66
N PHE A 104 11.50 12.11 6.84
CA PHE A 104 11.87 10.71 7.02
C PHE A 104 10.82 9.80 6.40
N PHE A 105 9.54 10.07 6.65
CA PHE A 105 8.44 9.26 6.12
C PHE A 105 8.34 9.37 4.60
N ILE A 106 8.53 10.56 4.06
CA ILE A 106 8.52 10.77 2.62
C ILE A 106 9.66 9.97 1.97
N ALA A 107 10.89 10.14 2.47
CA ALA A 107 12.06 9.40 2.00
C ALA A 107 11.88 7.87 2.11
N LEU A 108 11.28 7.41 3.20
CA LEU A 108 11.02 6.01 3.45
C LEU A 108 9.96 5.42 2.52
N ILE A 109 8.89 6.17 2.25
CA ILE A 109 7.87 5.75 1.27
C ILE A 109 8.51 5.62 -0.12
N PHE A 110 9.35 6.57 -0.53
CA PHE A 110 10.08 6.48 -1.80
C PHE A 110 11.04 5.28 -1.85
N LYS A 111 11.76 5.02 -0.76
CA LYS A 111 12.66 3.88 -0.67
C LYS A 111 11.91 2.54 -0.67
N ALA A 112 10.81 2.44 0.07
CA ALA A 112 9.96 1.27 0.11
C ALA A 112 9.36 1.01 -1.28
N ALA A 113 8.83 2.05 -1.93
CA ALA A 113 8.34 1.95 -3.29
C ALA A 113 9.45 1.46 -4.25
N ALA A 114 10.70 1.92 -4.09
CA ALA A 114 11.82 1.48 -4.93
C ALA A 114 12.13 -0.02 -4.73
N SER A 115 11.98 -0.53 -3.51
CA SER A 115 12.16 -1.97 -3.22
C SER A 115 11.14 -2.87 -3.92
N TYR A 116 9.99 -2.31 -4.31
CA TYR A 116 8.93 -3.01 -5.04
C TYR A 116 9.08 -2.97 -6.55
N TYR A 117 10.06 -2.22 -7.07
CA TYR A 117 10.25 -2.02 -8.50
C TYR A 117 10.38 -3.33 -9.27
N ASP A 118 11.27 -4.20 -8.81
CA ASP A 118 11.56 -5.46 -9.49
C ASP A 118 10.33 -6.36 -9.58
N SER A 119 9.43 -6.27 -8.61
CA SER A 119 8.19 -7.05 -8.58
C SER A 119 7.09 -6.45 -9.43
N LEU A 120 7.06 -5.12 -9.58
CA LEU A 120 6.13 -4.45 -10.49
C LEU A 120 6.56 -4.66 -11.94
N LYS A 121 7.85 -4.46 -12.25
CA LYS A 121 8.38 -4.57 -13.62
C LYS A 121 8.24 -5.98 -14.22
N SER A 122 8.26 -6.99 -13.36
CA SER A 122 8.19 -8.40 -13.75
C SER A 122 6.76 -8.90 -14.02
N ARG A 123 5.76 -8.02 -13.91
CA ARG A 123 4.35 -8.34 -14.19
C ARG A 123 3.99 -7.94 -15.61
N TYR A 124 3.05 -8.71 -16.17
CA TYR A 124 2.27 -8.26 -17.31
C TYR A 124 1.15 -7.36 -16.82
N TRP A 125 0.99 -6.23 -17.48
CA TRP A 125 0.04 -5.20 -17.13
C TRP A 125 -1.07 -5.12 -18.17
N GLN A 126 -2.26 -4.81 -17.67
CA GLN A 126 -3.47 -4.56 -18.43
C GLN A 126 -4.08 -3.26 -17.96
N VAL A 127 -4.43 -2.41 -18.92
CA VAL A 127 -5.29 -1.25 -18.68
C VAL A 127 -6.74 -1.75 -18.65
N VAL A 128 -7.46 -1.41 -17.59
CA VAL A 128 -8.87 -1.71 -17.45
C VAL A 128 -9.69 -0.44 -17.39
N GLU A 129 -10.81 -0.44 -18.09
CA GLU A 129 -11.79 0.64 -18.09
C GLU A 129 -13.07 0.17 -17.38
N ALA A 130 -13.59 0.96 -16.46
CA ALA A 130 -14.86 0.69 -15.80
C ALA A 130 -16.04 0.90 -16.76
N ALA A 131 -17.08 0.05 -16.64
CA ALA A 131 -18.34 0.23 -17.35
C ALA A 131 -18.90 1.68 -17.19
N GLU A 132 -19.67 2.13 -18.17
CA GLU A 132 -20.15 3.52 -18.31
C GLU A 132 -20.76 4.11 -17.02
N SER A 133 -21.57 3.34 -16.28
CA SER A 133 -22.22 3.78 -15.03
C SER A 133 -21.50 3.34 -13.75
N CYS A 134 -20.33 2.73 -13.86
CA CYS A 134 -19.57 2.18 -12.74
C CYS A 134 -18.31 3.01 -12.47
N HIS A 135 -17.85 3.03 -11.23
CA HIS A 135 -16.63 3.74 -10.85
C HIS A 135 -15.73 2.83 -10.02
N PHE A 136 -14.43 2.91 -10.29
CA PHE A 136 -13.44 2.40 -9.36
C PHE A 136 -13.38 3.28 -8.12
N ILE A 137 -13.28 2.64 -6.97
CA ILE A 137 -12.93 3.31 -5.71
C ILE A 137 -11.42 3.17 -5.48
N SER A 138 -10.87 4.02 -4.63
CA SER A 138 -9.48 3.95 -4.19
C SER A 138 -9.39 3.99 -2.67
N SER A 139 -8.18 3.93 -2.16
CA SER A 139 -7.91 4.15 -0.74
C SER A 139 -6.55 4.80 -0.52
N ASP A 140 -6.24 5.12 0.73
CA ASP A 140 -4.90 5.58 1.14
C ASP A 140 -3.83 4.48 1.07
N LEU A 141 -4.23 3.25 0.71
CA LEU A 141 -3.37 2.19 0.21
C LEU A 141 -3.86 1.81 -1.20
N PRO A 142 -3.50 2.56 -2.24
CA PRO A 142 -4.20 2.48 -3.52
C PRO A 142 -3.92 1.18 -4.30
N ILE A 143 -2.92 0.40 -3.92
CA ILE A 143 -2.60 -0.86 -4.60
C ILE A 143 -3.21 -2.02 -3.86
N SER A 144 -4.26 -2.64 -4.41
CA SER A 144 -4.76 -3.93 -3.93
C SER A 144 -3.88 -5.08 -4.43
N ILE A 145 -3.69 -6.09 -3.57
CA ILE A 145 -2.95 -7.30 -3.89
C ILE A 145 -3.81 -8.47 -3.44
N LYS A 146 -4.16 -9.35 -4.38
CA LYS A 146 -4.94 -10.55 -4.12
C LYS A 146 -4.16 -11.78 -4.57
N ARG A 147 -4.16 -12.82 -3.75
CA ARG A 147 -3.61 -14.13 -4.15
C ARG A 147 -4.58 -14.82 -5.09
N LEU A 148 -4.06 -15.45 -6.14
CA LEU A 148 -4.85 -16.19 -7.12
C LEU A 148 -5.14 -17.64 -6.69
N ILE A 149 -4.48 -18.11 -5.63
CA ILE A 149 -4.63 -19.45 -5.07
C ILE A 149 -5.11 -19.32 -3.62
N ASP A 150 -6.19 -20.00 -3.26
CA ASP A 150 -6.69 -20.09 -1.89
C ASP A 150 -5.81 -21.04 -1.06
N LYS A 151 -4.65 -20.53 -0.63
CA LYS A 151 -3.83 -21.17 0.40
C LYS A 151 -3.92 -20.36 1.70
N PRO A 152 -4.30 -20.98 2.83
CA PRO A 152 -4.28 -20.31 4.12
C PRO A 152 -2.84 -19.97 4.48
N THR A 153 -2.56 -18.68 4.63
CA THR A 153 -1.25 -18.19 5.08
C THR A 153 -1.45 -17.29 6.29
N LYS A 154 -0.48 -17.27 7.19
CA LYS A 154 -0.48 -16.36 8.35
C LYS A 154 -0.44 -14.87 7.94
N TYR A 155 -0.05 -14.59 6.70
CA TYR A 155 0.15 -13.24 6.16
C TYR A 155 -0.70 -13.01 4.91
N GLY A 156 -1.06 -11.75 4.62
CA GLY A 156 -1.73 -11.39 3.37
C GLY A 156 -0.87 -11.64 2.12
N ALA A 157 -1.44 -11.40 0.93
CA ALA A 157 -0.69 -11.51 -0.33
C ALA A 157 0.46 -10.48 -0.38
N ASN A 158 1.60 -10.87 -0.94
CA ASN A 158 2.76 -10.00 -1.12
C ASN A 158 2.93 -9.64 -2.61
N LEU A 159 3.43 -8.45 -2.89
CA LEU A 159 3.74 -7.98 -4.25
C LEU A 159 4.77 -8.85 -4.98
N ASN A 160 5.64 -9.53 -4.24
CA ASN A 160 6.65 -10.43 -4.82
C ASN A 160 6.10 -11.84 -5.09
N GLU A 161 4.84 -12.11 -4.74
CA GLU A 161 4.26 -13.44 -4.85
C GLU A 161 3.84 -13.74 -6.29
N VAL A 162 4.41 -14.77 -6.93
CA VAL A 162 4.15 -15.11 -8.34
C VAL A 162 2.65 -15.35 -8.60
N ASN A 163 1.94 -15.98 -7.67
CA ASN A 163 0.50 -16.24 -7.80
C ASN A 163 -0.34 -15.11 -7.21
N SER A 164 -0.02 -13.87 -7.55
CA SER A 164 -0.77 -12.71 -7.09
C SER A 164 -1.16 -11.78 -8.23
N LYS A 165 -2.32 -11.16 -8.04
CA LYS A 165 -2.89 -10.13 -8.88
C LYS A 165 -2.82 -8.80 -8.14
N VAL A 166 -2.38 -7.79 -8.86
CA VAL A 166 -2.33 -6.41 -8.39
C VAL A 166 -3.42 -5.64 -9.10
N PHE A 167 -4.11 -4.76 -8.38
CA PHE A 167 -4.96 -3.74 -8.97
C PHE A 167 -4.63 -2.37 -8.40
N PHE A 168 -4.52 -1.38 -9.29
CA PHE A 168 -4.23 0.00 -8.96
C PHE A 168 -5.19 0.92 -9.76
N PRO A 169 -6.21 1.51 -9.12
CA PRO A 169 -7.07 2.49 -9.77
C PRO A 169 -6.29 3.78 -9.99
N LEU A 170 -6.15 4.18 -11.25
CA LEU A 170 -5.50 5.45 -11.65
C LEU A 170 -6.51 6.60 -11.62
N SER A 171 -7.76 6.32 -11.95
CA SER A 171 -8.90 7.23 -11.87
C SER A 171 -10.16 6.46 -11.48
N ASN A 172 -11.29 7.15 -11.44
CA ASN A 172 -12.59 6.51 -11.25
C ASN A 172 -13.03 5.66 -12.45
N LYS A 173 -12.36 5.77 -13.60
CA LYS A 173 -12.69 5.02 -14.83
C LYS A 173 -11.57 4.13 -15.32
N ILE A 174 -10.32 4.44 -15.03
CA ILE A 174 -9.15 3.69 -15.53
C ILE A 174 -8.38 3.09 -14.36
N GLY A 175 -7.97 1.84 -14.52
CA GLY A 175 -7.09 1.16 -13.57
C GLY A 175 -6.06 0.28 -14.28
N LEU A 176 -5.10 -0.18 -13.50
CA LEU A 176 -4.08 -1.13 -13.93
C LEU A 176 -4.24 -2.45 -13.19
N VAL A 177 -4.21 -3.54 -13.94
CA VAL A 177 -4.17 -4.91 -13.42
C VAL A 177 -2.83 -5.53 -13.77
N GLY A 178 -2.15 -6.10 -12.78
CA GLY A 178 -0.81 -6.68 -12.94
C GLY A 178 -0.72 -8.12 -12.43
N GLU A 179 -0.28 -9.06 -13.26
CA GLU A 179 -0.13 -10.48 -12.93
C GLU A 179 1.20 -11.03 -13.46
N PHE A 180 1.80 -12.00 -12.79
CA PHE A 180 2.97 -12.71 -13.31
C PHE A 180 2.56 -13.77 -14.33
N ASN A 181 3.37 -13.95 -15.38
CA ASN A 181 3.21 -15.03 -16.37
C ASN A 181 1.78 -15.15 -16.94
N SER A 182 1.08 -14.03 -17.11
CA SER A 182 -0.33 -14.01 -17.48
C SER A 182 -0.54 -13.60 -18.95
N ASN A 183 -1.62 -14.12 -19.54
CA ASN A 183 -2.07 -13.78 -20.89
C ASN A 183 -3.08 -12.63 -20.89
N LEU A 184 -2.99 -11.71 -19.92
CA LEU A 184 -3.85 -10.52 -19.87
C LEU A 184 -3.85 -9.79 -21.20
N ARG A 185 -5.02 -9.33 -21.64
CA ARG A 185 -5.09 -8.42 -22.79
C ARG A 185 -4.44 -7.09 -22.41
N PRO A 186 -3.86 -6.33 -23.35
CA PRO A 186 -3.31 -5.00 -23.01
C PRO A 186 -4.39 -4.03 -22.50
N TYR A 187 -5.62 -4.18 -23.03
CA TYR A 187 -6.78 -3.38 -22.68
C TYR A 187 -8.03 -4.26 -22.51
N SER A 188 -8.87 -3.92 -21.53
CA SER A 188 -10.25 -4.43 -21.43
C SER A 188 -11.22 -3.38 -20.90
N SER A 189 -12.39 -3.26 -21.53
CA SER A 189 -13.55 -2.63 -20.93
C SER A 189 -14.28 -3.66 -20.05
N LEU A 190 -14.45 -3.34 -18.77
CA LEU A 190 -15.00 -4.24 -17.77
C LEU A 190 -16.52 -4.15 -17.70
N ASN A 191 -17.17 -5.26 -17.36
CA ASN A 191 -18.58 -5.25 -16.99
C ASN A 191 -18.80 -4.84 -15.52
N LYS A 192 -20.06 -4.59 -15.15
CA LYS A 192 -20.47 -4.16 -13.80
C LYS A 192 -19.95 -5.10 -12.69
N ARG A 193 -19.98 -6.42 -12.91
CA ARG A 193 -19.54 -7.42 -11.93
C ARG A 193 -18.03 -7.40 -11.73
N GLU A 194 -17.27 -7.22 -12.80
CA GLU A 194 -15.80 -7.12 -12.74
C GLU A 194 -15.35 -5.85 -12.00
N VAL A 195 -16.03 -4.72 -12.23
CA VAL A 195 -15.78 -3.49 -11.44
C VAL A 195 -16.09 -3.72 -9.96
N ALA A 196 -17.23 -4.33 -9.65
CA ALA A 196 -17.61 -4.67 -8.28
C ALA A 196 -16.58 -5.58 -7.58
N LEU A 197 -16.00 -6.54 -8.31
CA LEU A 197 -14.95 -7.42 -7.80
C LEU A 197 -13.64 -6.67 -7.52
N LEU A 198 -13.23 -5.75 -8.40
CA LEU A 198 -12.03 -4.95 -8.17
C LEU A 198 -12.22 -3.98 -7.00
N ASN A 199 -13.39 -3.36 -6.87
CA ASN A 199 -13.73 -2.53 -5.71
C ASN A 199 -13.72 -3.35 -4.41
N LEU A 200 -14.24 -4.59 -4.40
CA LEU A 200 -14.13 -5.47 -3.23
C LEU A 200 -12.67 -5.64 -2.76
N GLN A 201 -11.70 -5.78 -3.68
CA GLN A 201 -10.29 -5.92 -3.29
C GLN A 201 -9.71 -4.69 -2.57
N ILE A 202 -10.26 -3.51 -2.84
CA ILE A 202 -9.92 -2.28 -2.12
C ILE A 202 -10.63 -2.26 -0.76
N LEU A 203 -11.90 -2.70 -0.70
CA LEU A 203 -12.72 -2.72 0.53
C LEU A 203 -12.32 -3.78 1.55
N GLU A 204 -11.70 -4.90 1.12
CA GLU A 204 -11.19 -5.96 2.01
C GLU A 204 -10.05 -5.48 2.94
N ARG A 205 -9.71 -4.18 2.90
CA ARG A 205 -8.67 -3.56 3.70
C ARG A 205 -9.25 -2.91 4.96
N PRO A 206 -8.99 -3.49 6.14
CA PRO A 206 -9.64 -3.11 7.39
C PRO A 206 -9.46 -1.65 7.81
N TYR A 207 -8.30 -1.06 7.51
CA TYR A 207 -7.87 0.24 8.03
C TYR A 207 -7.55 1.26 6.95
N SER A 208 -8.02 1.03 5.72
CA SER A 208 -7.82 2.02 4.67
C SER A 208 -8.98 3.00 4.65
N GLN A 209 -8.66 4.29 4.55
CA GLN A 209 -9.63 5.30 4.21
C GLN A 209 -10.06 5.09 2.76
N ILE A 210 -11.37 4.90 2.53
CA ILE A 210 -11.91 4.66 1.18
C ILE A 210 -12.27 5.99 0.54
N PHE A 211 -11.86 6.16 -0.73
CA PHE A 211 -12.18 7.32 -1.55
C PHE A 211 -13.04 6.90 -2.73
N SER A 212 -14.10 7.65 -3.00
CA SER A 212 -14.99 7.46 -4.14
C SER A 212 -15.20 8.82 -4.81
N SER A 213 -15.23 8.83 -6.16
CA SER A 213 -15.57 10.04 -6.92
C SER A 213 -17.07 10.36 -6.89
N THR A 214 -17.89 9.41 -6.44
CA THR A 214 -19.34 9.49 -6.41
C THR A 214 -19.89 9.14 -5.04
N ASP A 215 -21.09 9.65 -4.74
CA ASP A 215 -21.78 9.37 -3.47
C ASP A 215 -22.21 7.92 -3.31
N ASP A 216 -22.24 7.16 -4.40
CA ASP A 216 -22.52 5.73 -4.41
C ASP A 216 -21.48 4.98 -5.24
N PHE A 217 -21.17 3.74 -4.85
CA PHE A 217 -20.25 2.85 -5.55
C PHE A 217 -20.72 1.41 -5.41
N ILE A 218 -20.31 0.56 -6.36
CA ILE A 218 -20.66 -0.86 -6.34
C ILE A 218 -19.55 -1.73 -5.78
N TRP A 219 -19.92 -2.85 -5.19
CA TRP A 219 -18.98 -3.86 -4.71
C TRP A 219 -19.61 -5.25 -4.76
N LEU A 220 -18.78 -6.28 -4.82
CA LEU A 220 -19.24 -7.67 -4.82
C LEU A 220 -19.42 -8.15 -3.38
N MET A 221 -20.65 -8.51 -3.03
CA MET A 221 -20.98 -9.04 -1.71
C MET A 221 -20.59 -10.53 -1.58
N SER A 222 -20.51 -11.02 -0.35
CA SER A 222 -20.15 -12.43 -0.07
C SER A 222 -21.15 -13.44 -0.64
N ASN A 223 -22.42 -13.06 -0.79
CA ASN A 223 -23.45 -13.87 -1.45
C ASN A 223 -23.33 -13.86 -2.99
N GLY A 224 -22.35 -13.15 -3.55
CA GLY A 224 -22.10 -13.05 -4.98
C GLY A 224 -22.95 -12.00 -5.70
N GLU A 225 -23.82 -11.27 -5.00
CA GLU A 225 -24.60 -10.17 -5.57
C GLU A 225 -23.78 -8.85 -5.60
N ILE A 226 -24.26 -7.88 -6.38
CA ILE A 226 -23.64 -6.55 -6.45
C ILE A 226 -24.37 -5.62 -5.48
N GLY A 227 -23.69 -5.26 -4.40
CA GLY A 227 -24.16 -4.28 -3.44
C GLY A 227 -23.71 -2.85 -3.79
N ASN A 228 -24.23 -1.89 -3.05
CA ASN A 228 -23.91 -0.47 -3.15
C ASN A 228 -23.21 0.04 -1.87
N LYS A 229 -22.98 1.36 -1.76
CA LYS A 229 -22.35 1.97 -0.58
C LYS A 229 -23.16 1.75 0.70
N SER A 230 -24.49 1.83 0.64
CA SER A 230 -25.36 1.63 1.81
C SER A 230 -25.26 0.19 2.34
N ASP A 231 -25.20 -0.78 1.42
CA ASP A 231 -24.98 -2.19 1.77
C ASP A 231 -23.60 -2.36 2.42
N PHE A 232 -22.57 -1.72 1.87
CA PHE A 232 -21.22 -1.74 2.43
C PHE A 232 -21.16 -1.13 3.84
N LEU A 233 -21.79 0.03 4.05
CA LEU A 233 -21.80 0.69 5.36
C LEU A 233 -22.55 -0.14 6.41
N THR A 234 -23.60 -0.85 5.99
CA THR A 234 -24.34 -1.78 6.84
C THR A 234 -23.47 -2.98 7.22
N TRP A 235 -22.85 -3.61 6.21
CA TRP A 235 -21.91 -4.72 6.40
C TRP A 235 -20.73 -4.35 7.30
N ARG A 236 -20.10 -3.18 7.07
CA ARG A 236 -18.94 -2.70 7.85
C ARG A 236 -19.28 -2.42 9.32
N ARG A 237 -20.56 -2.13 9.61
CA ARG A 237 -21.06 -1.90 10.98
C ARG A 237 -21.54 -3.18 11.67
N SER A 238 -21.54 -4.32 10.98
CA SER A 238 -22.00 -5.57 11.57
C SER A 238 -21.08 -6.00 12.73
N PRO A 239 -21.63 -6.61 13.80
CA PRO A 239 -20.83 -7.07 14.94
C PRO A 239 -19.69 -8.01 14.55
N GLU A 240 -19.94 -8.90 13.58
CA GLU A 240 -18.98 -9.89 13.11
C GLU A 240 -17.77 -9.22 12.45
N ILE A 241 -18.03 -8.22 11.61
CA ILE A 241 -16.98 -7.47 10.91
C ILE A 241 -16.21 -6.57 11.88
N ARG A 242 -16.90 -5.93 12.84
CA ARG A 242 -16.24 -5.19 13.92
C ARG A 242 -15.29 -6.08 14.70
N GLN A 243 -15.73 -7.27 15.09
CA GLN A 243 -14.90 -8.21 15.84
C GLN A 243 -13.69 -8.70 15.03
N VAL A 244 -13.82 -8.88 13.71
CA VAL A 244 -12.68 -9.19 12.83
C VAL A 244 -11.66 -8.04 12.84
N PHE A 245 -12.12 -6.78 12.78
CA PHE A 245 -11.24 -5.61 12.82
C PHE A 245 -10.59 -5.40 14.19
N GLU A 246 -11.30 -5.65 15.28
CA GLU A 246 -10.77 -5.60 16.64
C GLU A 246 -9.71 -6.70 16.86
N ASN A 247 -10.00 -7.94 16.47
CA ASN A 247 -9.05 -9.06 16.58
C ASN A 247 -7.79 -8.86 15.71
N TYR A 248 -7.90 -8.15 14.59
CA TYR A 248 -6.75 -7.84 13.75
C TYR A 248 -5.87 -6.75 14.38
N HIS A 249 -6.45 -5.79 15.12
CA HIS A 249 -5.68 -4.81 15.91
C HIS A 249 -4.82 -5.50 16.98
N ASP A 250 -5.40 -6.47 17.70
CA ASP A 250 -4.68 -7.22 18.73
C ASP A 250 -3.56 -8.09 18.13
N LYS A 251 -3.82 -8.76 16.99
CA LYS A 251 -2.81 -9.59 16.32
C LYS A 251 -1.65 -8.79 15.73
N LYS A 252 -1.83 -7.53 15.30
CA LYS A 252 -0.71 -6.67 14.88
C LYS A 252 0.13 -6.17 16.06
N ARG A 253 -0.46 -6.12 17.27
CA ARG A 253 0.28 -5.88 18.50
C ARG A 253 1.21 -7.06 18.84
N ASP A 254 0.79 -8.29 18.50
CA ASP A 254 1.51 -9.53 18.81
C ASP A 254 2.36 -10.11 17.66
N ALA A 255 2.10 -9.75 16.40
CA ALA A 255 2.80 -10.32 15.25
C ALA A 255 4.19 -9.69 15.08
N LYS A 256 5.22 -10.35 15.61
CA LYS A 256 6.63 -10.22 15.17
C LYS A 256 6.69 -10.12 13.64
N LEU A 257 6.98 -8.93 13.13
CA LEU A 257 6.90 -8.54 11.73
C LEU A 257 8.19 -8.94 10.97
N THR A 258 8.40 -10.23 10.73
CA THR A 258 9.68 -10.73 10.21
C THR A 258 9.78 -10.85 8.69
N ASN A 259 11.00 -10.57 8.22
CA ASN A 259 11.65 -10.78 6.91
C ASN A 259 11.56 -9.69 5.83
N THR A 260 10.40 -9.33 5.26
CA THR A 260 10.39 -8.41 4.10
C THR A 260 10.85 -6.99 4.45
N ARG A 261 10.71 -6.58 5.71
CA ARG A 261 10.99 -5.20 6.17
C ARG A 261 12.37 -5.01 6.79
N ARG A 262 13.00 -6.09 7.24
CA ARG A 262 14.41 -6.10 7.66
C ARG A 262 15.32 -5.62 6.51
N ILE A 263 14.99 -5.99 5.28
CA ILE A 263 15.70 -5.57 4.04
C ILE A 263 15.69 -4.05 3.80
N VAL A 264 14.64 -3.32 4.25
CA VAL A 264 14.55 -1.85 4.07
C VAL A 264 15.39 -1.13 5.14
N LEU A 265 15.41 -1.66 6.36
CA LEU A 265 16.20 -1.16 7.49
C LEU A 265 17.69 -1.48 7.34
N ASP A 266 18.05 -2.68 6.88
CA ASP A 266 19.46 -3.10 6.65
C ASP A 266 20.15 -2.26 5.55
N ARG A 267 19.39 -1.55 4.71
CA ARG A 267 19.91 -0.63 3.68
C ARG A 267 19.87 0.83 4.11
N PHE A 268 19.41 1.15 5.32
CA PHE A 268 19.33 2.52 5.83
C PHE A 268 20.62 2.89 6.55
N ASP A 269 21.24 3.98 6.13
CA ASP A 269 22.39 4.53 6.82
C ASP A 269 21.91 5.24 8.10
N LEU A 270 22.16 4.60 9.24
CA LEU A 270 21.84 5.10 10.57
C LEU A 270 22.57 6.41 10.91
N SER A 271 23.58 6.81 10.12
CA SER A 271 24.28 8.09 10.28
C SER A 271 23.38 9.32 10.10
N THR A 272 22.19 9.15 9.49
CA THR A 272 21.20 10.21 9.32
C THR A 272 20.28 10.41 10.52
N MET A 273 20.40 9.55 11.55
CA MET A 273 19.61 9.65 12.77
C MET A 273 20.33 10.53 13.79
N GLN A 274 19.74 11.69 14.09
CA GLN A 274 20.15 12.48 15.26
C GLN A 274 19.48 11.88 16.50
N MET A 275 20.26 11.19 17.32
CA MET A 275 19.84 10.94 18.71
C MET A 275 19.98 12.26 19.47
N LYS A 276 18.88 12.78 20.01
CA LYS A 276 18.95 13.80 21.05
C LYS A 276 19.19 13.11 22.37
N GLU A 277 20.26 13.51 23.05
CA GLU A 277 20.50 13.22 24.47
C GLU A 277 19.42 13.87 25.35
#